data_AF-A0A2V9GJM8-F1
#
_entry.id   AF-A0A2V9GJM8-F1
#
_cell.length_a   1.000
_cell.length_b   1.000
_cell.length_c   1.000
_cell.angle_alpha   90.00
_cell.angle_beta   90.00
_cell.angle_gamma   90.00
#
_symmetry.space_group_name_H-M   'P 1'
#
loop_
_entity.id
_entity.type
_entity.pdbx_description
1 polymer ?
#
loop_
_entity_poly.entity_id
_entity_poly.type
_entity_poly.pdbx_seq_one_letter_code
_entity_poly.pdbx_strand_id
1 'polypeptide(L)'
;FILANQDLNYFETEQDKVRFFCDELGVPKDSLPAKVYEGGPDSKLTLRYFVDKFPLFLSSPFSGAPPVVTLSYVDSGFETSSHFVAHLGAYQGLFRQLKSFRFLYIAAKDAYFQKAEERFRSLVKRPLESDVSGEILRYFQVRRKWERHEYVVPVTEDFEFLTEGRRRFHGDRFEGLYQDWSTGTVTERQLRLEFSQRKPDRPVFFGTFLVQEHRSPVTEITRRGDGCVKDTRNPPRHRSRHPRGDAKLLGT
;
A
#
# COMPACT_ATOMS: atom_id res chain seq x y z
N PHE A 1 -10.44 -13.61 12.72
CA PHE A 1 -9.52 -14.30 11.78
C PHE A 1 -8.44 -15.09 12.51
N ILE A 2 -7.49 -14.44 13.20
CA ILE A 2 -6.34 -15.12 13.85
C ILE A 2 -6.79 -16.27 14.76
N LEU A 3 -7.76 -16.03 15.66
CA LEU A 3 -8.28 -17.06 16.57
C LEU A 3 -8.86 -18.30 15.87
N ALA A 4 -9.39 -18.12 14.65
CA ALA A 4 -10.00 -19.20 13.87
C ALA A 4 -8.99 -19.91 12.95
N ASN A 5 -7.75 -19.43 12.87
CA ASN A 5 -6.72 -19.94 11.95
C ASN A 5 -5.35 -20.02 12.64
N GLN A 6 -5.31 -20.60 13.84
CA GLN A 6 -4.10 -20.61 14.69
C GLN A 6 -2.95 -21.43 14.10
N ASP A 7 -3.26 -22.39 13.23
CA ASP A 7 -2.26 -23.28 12.61
C ASP A 7 -1.50 -22.63 11.44
N LEU A 8 -1.77 -21.35 11.13
CA LEU A 8 -1.07 -20.63 10.08
C LEU A 8 0.30 -20.13 10.57
N ASN A 9 1.28 -20.16 9.67
CA ASN A 9 2.64 -19.69 9.94
C ASN A 9 2.70 -18.16 9.83
N TYR A 10 2.38 -17.47 10.92
CA TYR A 10 2.35 -16.01 10.99
C TYR A 10 3.74 -15.37 11.15
N PHE A 11 3.90 -14.20 10.54
CA PHE A 11 4.99 -13.28 10.83
C PHE A 11 4.51 -12.25 11.86
N GLU A 12 4.85 -12.48 13.13
CA GLU A 12 4.30 -11.73 14.27
C GLU A 12 4.91 -10.33 14.41
N THR A 13 6.23 -10.19 14.22
CA THR A 13 6.93 -8.93 14.43
C THR A 13 7.28 -8.21 13.12
N GLU A 14 7.51 -6.89 13.22
CA GLU A 14 8.07 -6.11 12.11
C GLU A 14 9.41 -6.69 11.63
N GLN A 15 10.26 -7.13 12.57
CA GLN A 15 11.57 -7.70 12.27
C GLN A 15 11.43 -9.00 11.46
N ASP A 16 10.50 -9.88 11.83
CA ASP A 16 10.27 -11.15 11.11
C ASP A 16 9.81 -10.90 9.69
N LYS A 17 8.88 -9.94 9.50
CA LYS A 17 8.41 -9.54 8.17
C LYS A 17 9.55 -8.97 7.32
N VAL A 18 10.33 -8.03 7.86
CA VAL A 18 11.45 -7.41 7.14
C VAL A 18 12.51 -8.45 6.78
N ARG A 19 12.90 -9.32 7.72
CA ARG A 19 13.87 -10.40 7.48
C ARG A 19 13.39 -11.33 6.37
N PHE A 20 12.15 -11.78 6.42
CA PHE A 20 11.59 -12.66 5.40
C PHE A 20 11.63 -12.02 4.00
N PHE A 21 11.18 -10.77 3.86
CA PHE A 21 11.17 -10.13 2.54
C PHE A 21 12.57 -9.76 2.05
N CYS A 22 13.41 -9.17 2.89
CA CYS A 22 14.73 -8.69 2.47
C CYS A 22 15.75 -9.82 2.35
N ASP A 23 15.83 -10.70 3.35
CA ASP A 23 16.91 -11.68 3.44
C ASP A 23 16.56 -12.96 2.68
N GLU A 24 15.32 -13.45 2.80
CA GLU A 24 14.91 -14.70 2.13
C GLU A 24 14.41 -14.46 0.70
N LEU A 25 13.64 -13.40 0.47
CA LEU A 25 13.08 -13.09 -0.86
C LEU A 25 13.91 -12.08 -1.66
N GLY A 26 14.96 -11.49 -1.08
CA GLY A 26 15.84 -10.54 -1.77
C GLY A 26 15.15 -9.22 -2.15
N VAL A 27 14.06 -8.86 -1.47
CA VAL A 27 13.30 -7.65 -1.75
C VAL A 27 14.07 -6.42 -1.24
N PRO A 28 14.31 -5.39 -2.08
CA PRO A 28 14.90 -4.14 -1.62
C PRO A 28 14.10 -3.51 -0.47
N LYS A 29 14.78 -3.05 0.57
CA LYS A 29 14.14 -2.57 1.81
C LYS A 29 13.27 -1.32 1.62
N ASP A 30 13.60 -0.51 0.62
CA ASP A 30 12.85 0.68 0.17
C ASP A 30 11.56 0.33 -0.60
N SER A 31 11.42 -0.92 -1.06
CA SER A 31 10.20 -1.44 -1.68
C SER A 31 9.16 -1.90 -0.64
N LEU A 32 9.53 -2.01 0.64
CA LEU A 32 8.62 -2.43 1.71
C LEU A 32 7.64 -1.29 2.08
N PRO A 33 6.39 -1.62 2.45
CA PRO A 33 5.44 -0.63 2.95
C PRO A 33 5.96 -0.03 4.27
N ALA A 34 6.16 1.28 4.30
CA ALA A 34 6.76 1.97 5.43
C ALA A 34 6.07 3.30 5.72
N LYS A 35 6.19 3.76 6.96
CA LYS A 35 5.73 5.08 7.41
C LYS A 35 6.82 5.76 8.21
N VAL A 36 7.10 7.01 7.87
CA VAL A 36 7.99 7.89 8.63
C VAL A 36 7.18 8.54 9.74
N TYR A 37 7.72 8.47 10.95
CA TYR A 37 7.22 9.21 12.10
C TYR A 37 8.20 10.31 12.45
N GLU A 38 7.71 11.53 12.42
CA GLU A 38 8.38 12.70 12.99
C GLU A 38 8.01 12.72 14.47
N GLY A 39 9.00 12.76 15.37
CA GLY A 39 8.73 13.08 16.76
C GLY A 39 8.84 14.59 17.00
N GLY A 40 9.03 14.98 18.26
CA GLY A 40 9.22 16.39 18.63
C GLY A 40 10.45 17.04 17.98
N PRO A 41 10.63 18.36 18.17
CA PRO A 41 11.59 19.21 17.42
C PRO A 41 13.03 18.70 17.36
N ASP A 42 13.48 17.92 18.35
CA ASP A 42 14.85 17.38 18.45
C ASP A 42 14.95 15.86 18.22
N SER A 43 13.86 15.21 17.80
CA SER A 43 13.82 13.77 17.64
C SER A 43 14.25 13.32 16.24
N LYS A 44 14.91 12.15 16.17
CA LYS A 44 15.25 11.54 14.89
C LYS A 44 14.00 10.95 14.22
N LEU A 45 13.86 11.20 12.92
CA LEU A 45 12.86 10.54 12.08
C LEU A 45 12.94 9.02 12.27
N THR A 46 11.80 8.41 12.62
CA THR A 46 11.72 6.96 12.83
C THR A 46 10.92 6.33 11.70
N LEU A 47 11.58 5.51 10.88
CA LEU A 47 10.95 4.72 9.83
C LEU A 47 10.46 3.39 10.40
N ARG A 48 9.18 3.05 10.18
CA ARG A 48 8.58 1.78 10.59
C ARG A 48 7.97 1.07 9.40
N TYR A 49 8.12 -0.25 9.35
CA TYR A 49 7.57 -1.08 8.28
C TYR A 49 6.28 -1.80 8.71
N PHE A 50 5.39 -2.09 7.76
CA PHE A 50 4.16 -2.87 7.99
C PHE A 50 3.28 -2.37 9.16
N VAL A 51 3.11 -1.05 9.26
CA VAL A 51 2.45 -0.37 10.40
C VAL A 51 0.96 -0.67 10.56
N ASP A 52 0.31 -1.22 9.54
CA ASP A 52 -1.10 -1.64 9.58
C ASP A 52 -1.36 -2.80 10.55
N LYS A 53 -0.32 -3.58 10.88
CA LYS A 53 -0.38 -4.77 11.74
C LYS A 53 -1.36 -5.83 11.26
N PHE A 54 -1.69 -5.84 9.97
CA PHE A 54 -2.53 -6.89 9.40
C PHE A 54 -1.78 -8.23 9.40
N PRO A 55 -2.53 -9.35 9.53
CA PRO A 55 -1.95 -10.68 9.44
C PRO A 55 -1.13 -10.87 8.17
N LEU A 56 0.07 -11.41 8.33
CA LEU A 56 0.94 -11.79 7.23
C LEU A 56 1.46 -13.19 7.54
N PHE A 57 1.32 -14.13 6.62
CA PHE A 57 1.63 -15.54 6.88
C PHE A 57 1.95 -16.29 5.58
N LEU A 58 2.53 -17.48 5.70
CA LEU A 58 2.68 -18.42 4.58
C LEU A 58 1.46 -19.35 4.52
N SER A 59 0.85 -19.48 3.34
CA SER A 59 -0.21 -20.47 3.12
C SER A 59 -0.20 -21.00 1.69
N SER A 60 -0.59 -22.25 1.50
CA SER A 60 -0.81 -22.81 0.17
C SER A 60 -2.08 -22.20 -0.44
N PRO A 61 -2.00 -21.65 -1.67
CA PRO A 61 -3.17 -21.04 -2.32
C PRO A 61 -4.25 -22.07 -2.68
N PHE A 62 -3.88 -23.33 -2.87
CA PHE A 62 -4.75 -24.49 -3.07
C PHE A 62 -4.03 -25.77 -2.63
N SER A 63 -4.78 -26.86 -2.48
CA SER A 63 -4.24 -28.15 -2.03
C SER A 63 -3.13 -28.64 -2.96
N GLY A 64 -2.00 -29.05 -2.38
CA GLY A 64 -0.82 -29.53 -3.12
C GLY A 64 0.09 -28.44 -3.70
N ALA A 65 -0.26 -27.15 -3.61
CA ALA A 65 0.63 -26.06 -4.03
C ALA A 65 1.68 -25.72 -2.95
N PRO A 66 2.89 -25.28 -3.35
CA PRO A 66 3.83 -24.68 -2.42
C PRO A 66 3.22 -23.47 -1.69
N PRO A 67 3.58 -23.25 -0.42
CA PRO A 67 3.10 -22.09 0.32
C PRO A 67 3.63 -20.79 -0.29
N VAL A 68 2.75 -19.79 -0.36
CA VAL A 68 3.09 -18.43 -0.81
C VAL A 68 2.83 -17.43 0.31
N VAL A 69 3.52 -16.30 0.26
CA VAL A 69 3.24 -15.21 1.18
C VAL A 69 1.82 -14.70 0.97
N THR A 70 1.07 -14.66 2.06
CA THR A 70 -0.31 -14.17 2.12
C THR A 70 -0.31 -12.85 2.86
N LEU A 71 -0.54 -11.79 2.10
CA LEU A 71 -0.73 -10.42 2.58
C LEU A 71 -2.23 -10.24 2.82
N SER A 72 -2.60 -9.45 3.83
CA SER A 72 -4.02 -9.26 4.14
C SER A 72 -4.38 -7.80 4.39
N TYR A 73 -5.66 -7.52 4.20
CA TYR A 73 -6.31 -6.30 4.62
C TYR A 73 -7.49 -6.67 5.51
N VAL A 74 -7.55 -6.09 6.70
CA VAL A 74 -8.66 -6.28 7.63
C VAL A 74 -9.58 -5.07 7.55
N ASP A 75 -10.73 -5.28 6.91
CA ASP A 75 -11.81 -4.31 6.85
C ASP A 75 -12.58 -4.32 8.17
N SER A 76 -12.48 -3.22 8.91
CA SER A 76 -13.18 -2.99 10.17
C SER A 76 -14.69 -2.77 10.01
N GLY A 77 -15.20 -2.71 8.76
CA GLY A 77 -16.60 -2.48 8.45
C GLY A 77 -17.03 -1.00 8.52
N PHE A 78 -16.09 -0.09 8.84
CA PHE A 78 -16.30 1.36 8.92
C PHE A 78 -15.60 2.15 7.82
N GLU A 79 -14.90 1.48 6.88
CA GLU A 79 -14.01 2.18 5.95
C GLU A 79 -14.63 2.42 4.57
N THR A 80 -14.47 3.65 4.09
CA THR A 80 -14.69 4.00 2.70
C THR A 80 -13.68 3.26 1.82
N SER A 81 -14.07 2.90 0.59
CA SER A 81 -13.19 2.17 -0.36
C SER A 81 -11.83 2.84 -0.62
N SER A 82 -11.65 4.10 -0.22
CA SER A 82 -10.37 4.82 -0.26
C SER A 82 -9.28 4.20 0.60
N HIS A 83 -9.60 3.64 1.77
CA HIS A 83 -8.60 3.06 2.67
C HIS A 83 -7.99 1.79 2.09
N PHE A 84 -8.85 0.91 1.54
CA PHE A 84 -8.39 -0.28 0.84
C PHE A 84 -7.49 0.09 -0.35
N VAL A 85 -7.88 1.08 -1.16
CA VAL A 85 -7.06 1.56 -2.28
C VAL A 85 -5.72 2.14 -1.80
N ALA A 86 -5.73 2.94 -0.72
CA ALA A 86 -4.50 3.49 -0.12
C ALA A 86 -3.57 2.37 0.39
N HIS A 87 -4.13 1.34 1.01
CA HIS A 87 -3.37 0.17 1.45
C HIS A 87 -2.73 -0.56 0.26
N LEU A 88 -3.49 -0.83 -0.81
CA LEU A 88 -2.93 -1.42 -2.03
C LEU A 88 -1.82 -0.54 -2.62
N GLY A 89 -2.00 0.78 -2.60
CA GLY A 89 -1.00 1.77 -3.02
C GLY A 89 0.29 1.70 -2.21
N ALA A 90 0.19 1.65 -0.88
CA ALA A 90 1.34 1.56 0.02
C ALA A 90 2.16 0.28 -0.20
N TYR A 91 1.51 -0.81 -0.61
CA TYR A 91 2.16 -2.10 -0.86
C TYR A 91 2.62 -2.29 -2.32
N GLN A 92 2.36 -1.34 -3.23
CA GLN A 92 2.71 -1.47 -4.66
C GLN A 92 4.20 -1.80 -4.89
N GLY A 93 5.10 -1.20 -4.11
CA GLY A 93 6.54 -1.48 -4.22
C GLY A 93 6.81 -2.97 -3.99
N LEU A 94 6.34 -3.49 -2.86
CA LEU A 94 6.47 -4.89 -2.48
C LEU A 94 5.79 -5.81 -3.50
N PHE A 95 4.57 -5.48 -3.92
CA PHE A 95 3.84 -6.21 -4.94
C PHE A 95 4.54 -6.25 -6.29
N ARG A 96 5.61 -5.49 -6.54
CA ARG A 96 6.40 -5.64 -7.78
C ARG A 96 7.61 -6.54 -7.62
N GLN A 97 8.05 -6.81 -6.40
CA GLN A 97 9.27 -7.59 -6.14
C GLN A 97 9.02 -9.09 -5.93
N LEU A 98 7.83 -9.48 -5.47
CA LEU A 98 7.52 -10.91 -5.23
C LEU A 98 7.45 -11.71 -6.56
N LYS A 99 7.58 -13.04 -6.50
CA LYS A 99 7.36 -13.90 -7.69
C LYS A 99 5.95 -14.49 -7.73
N SER A 100 5.31 -14.61 -6.57
CA SER A 100 3.97 -15.14 -6.38
C SER A 100 3.50 -14.70 -4.99
N PHE A 101 2.21 -14.42 -4.84
CA PHE A 101 1.63 -14.11 -3.54
C PHE A 101 0.11 -14.26 -3.57
N ARG A 102 -0.48 -14.33 -2.37
CA ARG A 102 -1.91 -14.23 -2.15
C ARG A 102 -2.23 -12.93 -1.42
N PHE A 103 -3.32 -12.29 -1.83
CA PHE A 103 -3.91 -11.17 -1.10
C PHE A 103 -5.26 -11.60 -0.52
N LEU A 104 -5.44 -11.43 0.79
CA LEU A 104 -6.62 -11.85 1.53
C LEU A 104 -7.39 -10.64 2.07
N TYR A 105 -8.63 -10.45 1.63
CA TYR A 105 -9.54 -9.45 2.16
C TYR A 105 -10.38 -10.04 3.29
N ILE A 106 -10.20 -9.54 4.51
CA ILE A 106 -10.86 -10.04 5.72
C ILE A 106 -11.88 -9.02 6.16
N ALA A 107 -13.16 -9.39 6.28
CA ALA A 107 -14.20 -8.46 6.74
C ALA A 107 -15.28 -9.16 7.58
N ALA A 108 -16.04 -8.38 8.34
CA ALA A 108 -17.22 -8.86 9.06
C ALA A 108 -18.47 -8.99 8.16
N LYS A 109 -18.46 -8.40 6.96
CA LYS A 109 -19.54 -8.45 5.97
C LYS A 109 -18.99 -8.78 4.60
N ASP A 110 -19.71 -9.58 3.84
CA ASP A 110 -19.35 -9.98 2.47
C ASP A 110 -19.75 -8.95 1.40
N ALA A 111 -20.59 -7.97 1.76
CA ALA A 111 -21.10 -6.93 0.85
C ALA A 111 -20.03 -6.19 0.02
N TYR A 112 -18.78 -6.16 0.48
CA TYR A 112 -17.67 -5.50 -0.21
C TYR A 112 -16.69 -6.45 -0.91
N PHE A 113 -16.88 -7.77 -0.82
CA PHE A 113 -15.95 -8.76 -1.37
C PHE A 113 -15.77 -8.62 -2.88
N GLN A 114 -16.87 -8.57 -3.64
CA GLN A 114 -16.79 -8.41 -5.09
C GLN A 114 -16.11 -7.09 -5.47
N LYS A 115 -16.48 -5.99 -4.79
CA LYS A 115 -15.88 -4.67 -5.06
C LYS A 115 -14.39 -4.66 -4.71
N ALA A 116 -13.98 -5.30 -3.62
CA ALA A 116 -12.59 -5.42 -3.23
C ALA A 116 -11.80 -6.26 -4.25
N GLU A 117 -12.35 -7.37 -4.72
CA GLU A 117 -11.74 -8.19 -5.76
C GLU A 117 -11.56 -7.40 -7.06
N GLU A 118 -12.58 -6.68 -7.51
CA GLU A 118 -12.52 -5.86 -8.72
C GLU A 118 -11.44 -4.78 -8.61
N ARG A 119 -11.34 -4.12 -7.44
CA ARG A 119 -10.32 -3.10 -7.17
C ARG A 119 -8.92 -3.70 -7.12
N PHE A 120 -8.73 -4.80 -6.41
CA PHE A 120 -7.45 -5.52 -6.38
C PHE A 120 -7.05 -5.98 -7.78
N ARG A 121 -7.99 -6.52 -8.54
CA ARG A 121 -7.75 -6.98 -9.90
C ARG A 121 -7.32 -5.84 -10.81
N SER A 122 -7.97 -4.68 -10.69
CA SER A 122 -7.65 -3.49 -11.50
C SER A 122 -6.32 -2.85 -11.11
N LEU A 123 -5.99 -2.76 -9.83
CA LEU A 123 -4.86 -1.98 -9.31
C LEU A 123 -3.60 -2.81 -9.08
N VAL A 124 -3.72 -4.13 -8.98
CA VAL A 124 -2.60 -5.03 -8.63
C VAL A 124 -2.49 -6.14 -9.65
N LYS A 125 -3.50 -7.02 -9.75
CA LYS A 125 -3.39 -8.24 -10.56
C LYS A 125 -3.14 -7.93 -12.04
N ARG A 126 -4.00 -7.13 -12.67
CA ARG A 126 -3.85 -6.77 -14.08
C ARG A 126 -2.52 -6.06 -14.36
N PRO A 127 -2.11 -5.01 -13.63
CA PRO A 127 -0.80 -4.38 -13.87
C PRO A 127 0.42 -5.29 -13.70
N LEU A 128 0.34 -6.31 -12.85
CA LEU A 128 1.43 -7.27 -12.64
C LEU A 128 1.44 -8.41 -13.66
N GLU A 129 0.27 -8.80 -14.16
CA GLU A 129 0.10 -9.86 -15.18
C GLU A 129 0.12 -9.31 -16.61
N SER A 130 -0.13 -8.01 -16.78
CA SER A 130 -0.10 -7.34 -18.08
C SER A 130 1.34 -7.16 -18.53
N ASP A 131 1.54 -7.39 -19.83
CA ASP A 131 2.71 -6.94 -20.55
C ASP A 131 3.00 -5.46 -20.27
N VAL A 132 4.16 -5.18 -19.66
CA VAL A 132 4.60 -3.82 -19.33
C VAL A 132 5.08 -3.03 -20.55
N SER A 133 5.09 -3.64 -21.74
CA SER A 133 5.46 -3.01 -23.01
C SER A 133 4.67 -1.75 -23.33
N GLY A 134 3.37 -1.74 -23.02
CA GLY A 134 2.52 -0.58 -23.23
C GLY A 134 2.81 0.55 -22.25
N GLU A 135 3.11 0.20 -20.99
CA GLU A 135 3.37 1.16 -19.93
C GLU A 135 4.76 1.80 -20.07
N ILE A 136 5.78 1.03 -20.43
CA ILE A 136 7.12 1.57 -20.67
C ILE A 136 7.13 2.50 -21.89
N LEU A 137 6.42 2.14 -22.96
CA LEU A 137 6.28 3.01 -24.11
C LEU A 137 5.56 4.31 -23.74
N ARG A 138 4.45 4.23 -22.99
CA ARG A 138 3.75 5.42 -22.49
C ARG A 138 4.66 6.27 -21.61
N TYR A 139 5.44 5.65 -20.71
CA TYR A 139 6.42 6.37 -19.88
C TYR A 139 7.45 7.11 -20.73
N PHE A 140 8.02 6.49 -21.75
CA PHE A 140 8.99 7.14 -22.66
C PHE A 140 8.35 8.30 -23.43
N GLN A 141 7.12 8.13 -23.93
CA GLN A 141 6.39 9.18 -24.63
C GLN A 141 6.08 10.38 -23.71
N VAL A 142 5.60 10.12 -22.50
CA VAL A 142 5.33 11.17 -21.50
C VAL A 142 6.63 11.85 -21.09
N ARG A 143 7.69 11.11 -20.77
CA ARG A 143 9.01 11.65 -20.41
C ARG A 143 9.59 12.54 -21.51
N ARG A 144 9.49 12.14 -22.78
CA ARG A 144 9.98 12.92 -23.92
C ARG A 144 9.24 14.24 -24.07
N LYS A 145 7.91 14.23 -23.94
CA LYS A 145 7.10 15.46 -23.94
C LYS A 145 7.52 16.39 -22.80
N TRP A 146 7.90 15.83 -21.64
CA TRP A 146 8.43 16.59 -20.51
C TRP A 146 9.77 17.23 -20.77
N GLU A 147 10.73 16.47 -21.26
CA GLU A 147 12.06 17.00 -21.55
C GLU A 147 12.04 18.04 -22.68
N ARG A 148 11.12 17.89 -23.64
CA ARG A 148 10.94 18.83 -24.76
C ARG A 148 10.04 20.02 -24.45
N HIS A 149 9.48 20.10 -23.24
CA HIS A 149 8.56 21.17 -22.84
C HIS A 149 7.33 21.29 -23.76
N GLU A 150 6.91 20.19 -24.40
CA GLU A 150 5.81 20.17 -25.38
C GLU A 150 4.41 20.07 -24.72
N TYR A 151 4.28 20.50 -23.45
CA TYR A 151 3.01 20.39 -22.73
C TYR A 151 2.12 21.60 -22.88
N VAL A 152 0.92 21.34 -23.39
CA VAL A 152 -0.22 22.25 -23.32
C VAL A 152 -1.07 21.79 -22.12
N VAL A 153 -0.71 22.26 -20.92
CA VAL A 153 -1.39 22.00 -19.64
C VAL A 153 -1.19 20.57 -19.07
N PRO A 154 -0.68 20.40 -17.83
CA PRO A 154 -0.61 19.08 -17.21
C PRO A 154 -2.03 18.62 -16.86
N VAL A 155 -2.50 17.53 -17.48
CA VAL A 155 -3.56 16.73 -16.89
C VAL A 155 -2.94 16.06 -15.66
N THR A 156 -3.53 16.23 -14.47
CA THR A 156 -3.02 15.69 -13.19
C THR A 156 -2.57 14.22 -13.30
N GLU A 157 -3.28 13.43 -14.12
CA GLU A 157 -2.99 12.02 -14.39
C GLU A 157 -1.61 11.78 -15.03
N ASP A 158 -1.14 12.62 -15.95
CA ASP A 158 0.14 12.41 -16.62
C ASP A 158 1.33 12.78 -15.71
N PHE A 159 1.14 13.71 -14.78
CA PHE A 159 2.16 14.04 -13.77
C PHE A 159 2.30 12.94 -12.70
N GLU A 160 1.17 12.42 -12.21
CA GLU A 160 1.15 11.26 -11.32
C GLU A 160 1.77 10.04 -12.01
N PHE A 161 1.42 9.80 -13.28
CA PHE A 161 1.99 8.73 -14.08
C PHE A 161 3.49 8.90 -14.31
N LEU A 162 3.98 10.11 -14.61
CA LEU A 162 5.42 10.36 -14.79
C LEU A 162 6.20 10.14 -13.48
N THR A 163 5.64 10.56 -12.34
CA THR A 163 6.25 10.38 -11.02
C THR A 163 6.38 8.89 -10.68
N GLU A 164 5.31 8.12 -10.87
CA GLU A 164 5.34 6.68 -10.64
C GLU A 164 6.19 5.94 -11.69
N GLY A 165 6.17 6.41 -12.94
CA GLY A 165 7.01 5.89 -14.02
C GLY A 165 8.49 6.06 -13.74
N ARG A 166 8.92 7.22 -13.22
CA ARG A 166 10.31 7.45 -12.77
C ARG A 166 10.71 6.52 -11.63
N ARG A 167 9.78 6.18 -10.73
CA ARG A 167 10.04 5.20 -9.67
C ARG A 167 10.12 3.78 -10.23
N ARG A 168 9.29 3.45 -11.22
CA ARG A 168 9.15 2.09 -11.75
C ARG A 168 10.20 1.71 -12.80
N PHE A 169 10.58 2.63 -13.67
CA PHE A 169 11.49 2.42 -14.80
C PHE A 169 12.80 3.16 -14.57
N HIS A 170 13.48 2.84 -13.47
CA HIS A 170 14.75 3.45 -13.08
C HIS A 170 15.94 2.49 -13.29
N GLY A 171 17.14 3.06 -13.47
CA GLY A 171 18.39 2.33 -13.63
C GLY A 171 18.94 2.35 -15.05
N ASP A 172 20.23 2.05 -15.18
CA ASP A 172 21.02 2.27 -16.41
C ASP A 172 20.42 1.58 -17.64
N ARG A 173 19.81 0.40 -17.47
CA ARG A 173 19.12 -0.30 -18.55
C ARG A 173 17.98 0.54 -19.14
N PHE A 174 17.12 1.09 -18.29
CA PHE A 174 15.97 1.88 -18.74
C PHE A 174 16.41 3.22 -19.31
N GLU A 175 17.47 3.82 -18.77
CA GLU A 175 18.02 5.05 -19.31
C GLU A 175 18.64 4.83 -20.70
N GLY A 176 19.47 3.80 -20.87
CA GLY A 176 20.02 3.45 -22.18
C GLY A 176 18.93 3.18 -23.23
N LEU A 177 17.91 2.40 -22.85
CA LEU A 177 16.76 2.12 -23.73
C LEU A 177 15.94 3.37 -24.07
N TYR A 178 15.79 4.30 -23.11
CA TYR A 178 15.11 5.56 -23.37
C TYR A 178 15.88 6.41 -24.38
N GLN A 179 17.21 6.50 -24.24
CA GLN A 179 18.05 7.22 -25.20
C GLN A 179 17.97 6.58 -26.59
N ASP A 180 18.12 5.27 -26.69
CA ASP A 180 18.04 4.53 -27.96
C ASP A 180 16.65 4.65 -28.63
N TRP A 181 15.57 4.64 -27.84
CA TRP A 181 14.23 4.87 -28.35
C TRP A 181 14.02 6.34 -28.79
N SER A 182 14.54 7.29 -28.03
CA SER A 182 14.37 8.74 -28.28
C SER A 182 15.09 9.18 -29.57
N THR A 183 16.24 8.56 -29.88
CA THR A 183 16.99 8.77 -31.12
C THR A 183 16.46 7.97 -32.31
N GLY A 184 15.53 7.03 -32.07
CA GLY A 184 14.94 6.17 -33.10
C GLY A 184 15.77 4.92 -33.44
N THR A 185 16.86 4.66 -32.70
CA THR A 185 17.65 3.41 -32.81
C THR A 185 16.81 2.18 -32.46
N VAL A 186 15.94 2.31 -31.45
CA VAL A 186 14.97 1.28 -31.06
C VAL A 186 13.57 1.73 -31.44
N THR A 187 12.91 0.96 -32.30
CA THR A 187 11.51 1.21 -32.69
C THR A 187 10.54 0.87 -31.56
N GLU A 188 9.34 1.46 -31.58
CA GLU A 188 8.27 1.09 -30.63
C GLU A 188 7.95 -0.41 -30.67
N ARG A 189 8.04 -1.05 -31.84
CA ARG A 189 7.81 -2.49 -31.99
C ARG A 189 8.91 -3.30 -31.30
N GLN A 190 10.17 -2.91 -31.43
CA GLN A 190 11.30 -3.59 -30.78
C GLN A 190 11.26 -3.39 -29.27
N LEU A 191 10.99 -2.17 -28.81
CA LEU A 191 10.76 -1.87 -27.40
C LEU A 191 9.61 -2.74 -26.88
N ARG A 192 8.48 -2.78 -27.60
CA ARG A 192 7.38 -3.65 -27.20
C ARG A 192 7.78 -5.12 -27.19
N LEU A 193 8.57 -5.59 -28.15
CA LEU A 193 9.02 -6.98 -28.20
C LEU A 193 9.90 -7.34 -26.99
N GLU A 194 10.83 -6.44 -26.64
CA GLU A 194 11.74 -6.61 -25.51
C GLU A 194 11.01 -6.78 -24.18
N PHE A 195 9.86 -6.11 -24.03
CA PHE A 195 9.05 -6.15 -22.81
C PHE A 195 7.83 -7.07 -22.89
N SER A 196 7.35 -7.42 -24.10
CA SER A 196 6.22 -8.34 -24.32
C SER A 196 6.56 -9.81 -24.15
N GLN A 197 7.84 -10.16 -24.22
CA GLN A 197 8.32 -11.51 -23.98
C GLN A 197 9.02 -11.67 -22.65
N ARG A 198 8.33 -11.32 -21.57
CA ARG A 198 8.47 -11.99 -20.27
C ARG A 198 7.11 -11.89 -19.60
N LYS A 199 6.20 -12.84 -19.84
CA LYS A 199 5.20 -13.12 -18.80
C LYS A 199 6.03 -13.53 -17.58
N PRO A 200 6.14 -12.74 -16.50
CA PRO A 200 6.37 -13.44 -15.25
C PRO A 200 5.10 -14.29 -15.08
N ASP A 201 5.24 -15.60 -15.09
CA ASP A 201 4.21 -16.47 -14.54
C ASP A 201 4.21 -16.17 -13.04
N ARG A 202 3.59 -15.04 -12.70
CA ARG A 202 3.53 -14.48 -11.38
C ARG A 202 2.10 -14.67 -10.92
N PRO A 203 1.77 -15.88 -10.44
CA PRO A 203 0.42 -16.12 -9.99
C PRO A 203 0.12 -15.20 -8.81
N VAL A 204 -0.89 -14.35 -9.02
CA VAL A 204 -1.44 -13.47 -7.99
C VAL A 204 -2.84 -13.97 -7.65
N PHE A 205 -2.98 -14.43 -6.41
CA PHE A 205 -4.24 -14.94 -5.88
C PHE A 205 -4.96 -13.87 -5.09
N PHE A 206 -6.28 -13.81 -5.23
CA PHE A 206 -7.14 -13.03 -4.35
C PHE A 206 -8.03 -14.00 -3.59
N GLY A 207 -8.27 -13.73 -2.32
CA GLY A 207 -9.23 -14.47 -1.52
C GLY A 207 -9.95 -13.55 -0.56
N THR A 208 -11.06 -14.05 -0.02
CA THR A 208 -11.86 -13.36 0.99
C THR A 208 -12.02 -14.23 2.22
N PHE A 209 -12.20 -13.59 3.37
CA PHE A 209 -12.53 -14.28 4.61
C PHE A 209 -13.62 -13.50 5.35
N LEU A 210 -14.75 -14.15 5.58
CA LEU A 210 -15.81 -13.63 6.41
C LEU A 210 -15.53 -13.97 7.87
N VAL A 211 -15.30 -12.95 8.69
CA VAL A 211 -15.18 -13.12 10.14
C VAL A 211 -16.56 -13.36 10.70
N GLN A 212 -16.83 -14.58 11.16
CA GLN A 212 -18.02 -14.85 11.95
C GLN A 212 -17.97 -14.01 13.21
N GLU A 213 -19.08 -13.33 13.53
CA GLU A 213 -19.23 -12.62 14.79
C GLU A 213 -19.06 -13.63 15.94
N HIS A 214 -17.85 -13.70 16.51
CA HIS A 214 -17.75 -14.15 17.88
C HIS A 214 -18.43 -13.06 18.70
N ARG A 215 -19.60 -13.37 19.27
CA ARG A 215 -20.16 -12.57 20.36
C ARG A 215 -19.01 -12.30 21.32
N SER A 216 -18.58 -11.05 21.39
CA SER A 216 -17.58 -10.65 22.37
C SER A 216 -18.19 -10.94 23.75
N PRO A 217 -17.54 -11.71 24.63
CA PRO A 217 -18.04 -11.96 25.99
C PRO A 217 -18.16 -10.67 26.82
N VAL A 218 -17.60 -9.56 26.32
CA VAL A 218 -17.51 -8.28 27.02
C VAL A 218 -18.86 -7.58 27.18
N THR A 219 -19.90 -7.96 26.42
CA THR A 219 -21.26 -7.37 26.57
C THR A 219 -22.11 -8.00 27.68
N GLU A 220 -21.65 -9.06 28.35
CA GLU A 220 -22.39 -9.65 29.48
C GLU A 220 -22.01 -9.11 30.87
N ILE A 221 -20.94 -8.32 30.99
CA ILE A 221 -20.47 -7.81 32.29
C ILE A 221 -21.18 -6.51 32.71
N THR A 222 -21.85 -5.78 31.81
CA THR A 222 -22.54 -4.51 32.15
C THR A 222 -24.01 -4.64 32.56
N ARG A 223 -24.53 -5.85 32.78
CA ARG A 223 -25.94 -6.06 33.18
C ARG A 223 -26.16 -6.59 34.61
N ARG A 224 -25.16 -6.54 35.49
CA ARG A 224 -25.37 -6.83 36.94
C ARG A 224 -24.57 -5.90 37.85
N GLY A 225 -25.29 -5.11 38.65
CA GLY A 225 -24.81 -4.30 39.79
C GLY A 225 -24.07 -3.02 39.35
N ASP A 226 -24.24 -1.84 39.92
CA ASP A 226 -24.94 -1.42 41.13
C ASP A 226 -25.24 0.08 40.99
N GLY A 227 -26.29 0.53 41.68
CA GLY A 227 -26.58 1.95 41.81
C GLY A 227 -25.41 2.68 42.46
N CYS A 228 -24.98 3.79 41.85
CA CYS A 228 -24.09 4.74 42.50
C CYS A 228 -24.65 6.15 42.32
N VAL A 229 -24.96 6.74 43.47
CA VAL A 229 -25.52 8.06 43.72
C VAL A 229 -24.62 9.12 43.08
N LYS A 230 -25.18 9.95 42.19
CA LYS A 230 -24.51 11.18 41.73
C LYS A 230 -24.73 12.26 42.78
N ASP A 231 -23.71 12.49 43.59
CA ASP A 231 -23.57 13.75 44.32
C ASP A 231 -22.09 14.13 44.39
N THR A 232 -21.66 15.07 43.53
CA THR A 232 -20.77 16.17 43.91
C THR A 232 -20.45 17.10 42.73
N ARG A 233 -20.40 18.37 43.09
CA ARG A 233 -20.30 19.58 42.27
C ARG A 233 -18.87 19.75 41.74
N ASN A 234 -18.73 20.23 40.51
CA ASN A 234 -17.44 20.71 39.98
C ASN A 234 -17.56 22.22 39.66
N PRO A 235 -16.67 23.09 40.17
CA PRO A 235 -16.64 24.51 39.82
C PRO A 235 -15.89 24.76 38.49
N PRO A 236 -16.20 25.83 37.72
CA PRO A 236 -15.60 26.06 36.42
C PRO A 236 -14.47 27.11 36.47
N ARG A 237 -13.23 26.75 36.14
CA ARG A 237 -12.16 27.65 35.64
C ARG A 237 -11.21 26.81 34.77
N HIS A 238 -10.76 27.22 33.58
CA HIS A 238 -10.01 28.43 33.29
C HIS A 238 -10.13 28.84 31.81
N ARG A 239 -10.28 30.16 31.57
CA ARG A 239 -10.14 30.81 30.26
C ARG A 239 -8.65 30.99 29.93
N SER A 240 -8.24 30.60 28.74
CA SER A 240 -6.92 30.93 28.18
C SER A 240 -6.94 32.35 27.60
N ARG A 241 -6.05 33.21 28.09
CA ARG A 241 -5.74 34.54 27.55
C ARG A 241 -4.59 34.42 26.55
N HIS A 242 -4.74 34.99 25.36
CA HIS A 242 -3.64 35.20 24.42
C HIS A 242 -2.85 36.47 24.79
N PRO A 243 -1.50 36.45 24.75
CA PRO A 243 -0.71 37.67 24.75
C PRO A 243 -0.73 38.34 23.37
N ARG A 244 -0.90 39.67 23.36
CA ARG A 244 -0.74 40.59 22.21
C ARG A 244 0.64 41.26 22.28
N GLY A 245 1.22 41.51 21.11
CA GLY A 245 2.49 42.23 20.87
C GLY A 245 3.46 41.31 20.11
N ASP A 246 3.93 41.61 18.90
CA ASP A 246 4.56 42.87 18.51
C ASP A 246 4.21 43.38 17.12
N ALA A 247 4.19 44.71 17.03
CA ALA A 247 4.15 45.49 15.80
C ALA A 247 5.52 45.48 15.11
N LYS A 248 5.54 45.44 13.78
CA LYS A 248 6.64 45.98 12.98
C LYS A 248 6.10 46.95 11.93
N LEU A 249 6.63 48.16 12.03
CA LEU A 249 6.55 49.29 11.12
C LEU A 249 7.35 49.04 9.83
N LEU A 250 6.90 49.67 8.73
CA LEU A 250 7.62 50.40 7.67
C LEU A 250 6.66 50.42 6.45
N GLY A 251 6.10 51.57 6.04
CA GLY A 251 6.74 52.58 5.17
C GLY A 251 6.65 52.08 3.72
N THR A 252 5.91 52.68 2.79
CA THR A 252 5.58 54.08 2.45
C THR A 252 4.18 54.19 1.86
#